data_AF-A0A5C7ACL2-F1
#
_entry.id   AF-A0A5C7ACL2-F1
#
_cell.length_a   1.000
_cell.length_b   1.000
_cell.length_c   1.000
_cell.angle_alpha   90.00
_cell.angle_beta   90.00
_cell.angle_gamma   90.00
#
_symmetry.space_group_name_H-M   'P 1'
#
loop_
_entity.id
_entity.type
_entity.pdbx_description
1 polymer ?
#
loop_
_entity_poly.entity_id
_entity_poly.type
_entity_poly.pdbx_seq_one_letter_code
_entity_poly.pdbx_strand_id
1 'polypeptide(L)'
;MKTKYTEEELRQLKVLQDEKNKKFLKDFILQKTDAKIEVKGSDTNLDKELEKQQLLEIVSHYWQIESIGESILAWPSDYFKIFPQDYYREIYRLHKWEIPDVISDKPWIVGKYTNEIIYYRFSHEVLPFLRIINPYKIPGKREYKHHQYLTDGARIKLSQFINDAIEEMKNHEDWNSFRIDYCKKYKVPYQLRLIFA
;
A
#
# COMPACT_ATOMS: atom_id res chain seq x y z
N MET A 1 -26.26 15.08 -15.16
CA MET A 1 -25.54 14.36 -16.24
C MET A 1 -26.09 12.95 -16.31
N LYS A 2 -26.69 12.54 -17.43
CA LYS A 2 -27.15 11.16 -17.62
C LYS A 2 -25.90 10.28 -17.74
N THR A 3 -25.73 9.31 -16.86
CA THR A 3 -24.70 8.27 -17.00
C THR A 3 -24.90 7.56 -18.33
N LYS A 4 -23.81 7.40 -19.07
CA LYS A 4 -23.80 6.90 -20.46
C LYS A 4 -24.18 5.41 -20.58
N TYR A 5 -24.34 4.73 -19.44
CA TYR A 5 -24.62 3.31 -19.28
C TYR A 5 -25.58 3.11 -18.09
N THR A 6 -26.47 2.12 -18.22
CA THR A 6 -27.41 1.64 -17.21
C THR A 6 -26.71 0.84 -16.10
N GLU A 7 -27.35 0.69 -14.94
CA GLU A 7 -26.77 -0.06 -13.80
C GLU A 7 -26.46 -1.53 -14.15
N GLU A 8 -27.25 -2.13 -15.03
CA GLU A 8 -27.03 -3.49 -15.50
C GLU A 8 -25.83 -3.56 -16.45
N GLU A 9 -25.66 -2.59 -17.34
CA GLU A 9 -24.46 -2.47 -18.18
C GLU A 9 -23.20 -2.26 -17.33
N LEU A 10 -23.29 -1.52 -16.22
CA LEU A 10 -22.18 -1.35 -15.27
C LEU A 10 -21.85 -2.67 -14.54
N ARG A 11 -22.85 -3.48 -14.17
CA ARG A 11 -22.63 -4.82 -13.60
C ARG A 11 -21.98 -5.76 -14.60
N GLN A 12 -22.44 -5.77 -15.84
CA GLN A 12 -21.85 -6.61 -16.89
C GLN A 12 -20.44 -6.15 -17.23
N LEU A 13 -20.18 -4.84 -17.33
CA LEU A 13 -18.84 -4.28 -17.50
C LEU A 13 -17.92 -4.69 -16.35
N LYS A 14 -18.41 -4.71 -15.11
CA LYS A 14 -17.66 -5.17 -13.94
C LYS A 14 -17.33 -6.66 -14.02
N VAL A 15 -18.28 -7.52 -14.37
CA VAL A 15 -18.05 -8.97 -14.56
C VAL A 15 -17.07 -9.24 -15.71
N LEU A 16 -17.25 -8.57 -16.85
CA LEU A 16 -16.33 -8.62 -17.99
C LEU A 16 -14.94 -8.11 -17.61
N GLN A 17 -14.86 -7.08 -16.77
CA GLN A 17 -13.61 -6.56 -16.25
C GLN A 17 -12.95 -7.55 -15.29
N ASP A 18 -13.71 -8.22 -14.42
CA ASP A 18 -13.23 -9.25 -13.51
C ASP A 18 -12.74 -10.50 -14.26
N GLU A 19 -13.42 -10.92 -15.32
CA GLU A 19 -12.98 -12.00 -16.20
C GLU A 19 -11.75 -11.62 -17.02
N LYS A 20 -11.71 -10.39 -17.56
CA LYS A 20 -10.51 -9.84 -18.21
C LYS A 20 -9.35 -9.72 -17.23
N ASN A 21 -9.60 -9.38 -15.96
CA ASN A 21 -8.59 -9.29 -14.90
C ASN A 21 -8.06 -10.66 -14.50
N LYS A 22 -8.92 -11.68 -14.39
CA LYS A 22 -8.52 -13.08 -14.16
C LYS A 22 -7.71 -13.62 -15.33
N LYS A 23 -8.12 -13.34 -16.56
CA LYS A 23 -7.40 -13.71 -17.78
C LYS A 23 -6.05 -12.98 -17.87
N PHE A 24 -6.02 -11.68 -17.56
CA PHE A 24 -4.80 -10.89 -17.49
C PHE A 24 -3.84 -11.46 -16.45
N LEU A 25 -4.30 -11.79 -15.24
CA LEU A 25 -3.44 -12.36 -14.19
C LEU A 25 -2.86 -13.71 -14.64
N LYS A 26 -3.67 -14.51 -15.34
CA LYS A 26 -3.25 -15.78 -15.96
C LYS A 26 -2.23 -15.55 -17.08
N ASP A 27 -2.44 -14.57 -17.96
CA ASP A 27 -1.54 -14.21 -19.06
C ASP A 27 -0.26 -13.52 -18.57
N PHE A 28 -0.32 -12.79 -17.45
CA PHE A 28 0.82 -12.16 -16.77
C PHE A 28 1.73 -13.19 -16.12
N ILE A 29 1.13 -14.21 -15.49
CA ILE A 29 1.84 -15.39 -15.00
C ILE A 29 2.51 -16.12 -16.19
N LEU A 30 1.81 -16.25 -17.33
CA LEU A 30 2.29 -16.93 -18.54
C LEU A 30 3.40 -16.16 -19.30
N GLN A 31 3.31 -14.83 -19.40
CA GLN A 31 4.34 -13.99 -20.03
C GLN A 31 5.63 -13.93 -19.22
N LYS A 32 5.53 -13.99 -17.88
CA LYS A 32 6.69 -14.08 -17.00
C LYS A 32 7.38 -15.45 -17.05
N THR A 33 6.72 -16.48 -17.56
CA THR A 33 7.30 -17.82 -17.79
C THR A 33 8.05 -17.96 -19.12
N ASP A 34 7.88 -17.06 -20.10
CA ASP A 34 8.48 -17.17 -21.44
C ASP A 34 9.75 -16.31 -21.66
N ALA A 35 10.23 -15.57 -20.66
CA ALA A 35 11.51 -14.86 -20.75
C ALA A 35 12.66 -15.88 -20.77
N LYS A 36 13.30 -16.04 -21.94
CA LYS A 36 14.29 -17.08 -22.27
C LYS A 36 15.24 -17.43 -21.12
N ILE A 37 15.17 -18.70 -20.75
CA ILE A 37 16.15 -19.46 -19.96
C ILE A 37 17.47 -19.46 -20.74
N GLU A 38 18.50 -18.76 -20.26
CA GLU A 38 19.77 -18.66 -21.00
C GLU A 38 20.71 -19.86 -20.81
N VAL A 39 20.54 -20.72 -19.80
CA VAL A 39 21.36 -21.96 -19.71
C VAL A 39 20.58 -23.10 -19.07
N LYS A 40 20.33 -24.16 -19.85
CA LYS A 40 19.69 -25.39 -19.39
C LYS A 40 20.75 -26.26 -18.67
N GLY A 41 20.65 -26.40 -17.34
CA GLY A 41 21.34 -27.46 -16.58
C GLY A 41 22.42 -27.09 -15.56
N SER A 42 22.34 -25.98 -14.81
CA SER A 42 23.16 -25.79 -13.60
C SER A 42 22.31 -26.00 -12.33
N ASP A 43 22.88 -26.60 -11.28
CA ASP A 43 22.20 -26.88 -10.00
C ASP A 43 21.59 -25.61 -9.37
N THR A 44 22.23 -24.46 -9.57
CA THR A 44 21.74 -23.14 -9.16
C THR A 44 20.42 -22.72 -9.81
N ASN A 45 20.00 -23.35 -10.91
CA ASN A 45 18.72 -23.08 -11.56
C ASN A 45 17.59 -23.95 -11.02
N LEU A 46 17.89 -25.15 -10.49
CA LEU A 46 16.93 -25.99 -9.77
C LEU A 46 16.54 -25.36 -8.44
N ASP A 47 17.53 -24.81 -7.71
CA ASP A 47 17.30 -24.12 -6.44
C ASP A 47 16.42 -22.88 -6.60
N LYS A 48 16.67 -22.07 -7.64
CA LYS A 48 15.85 -20.88 -7.96
C LYS A 48 14.43 -21.23 -8.39
N GLU A 49 14.24 -22.34 -9.11
CA GLU A 49 12.90 -22.79 -9.52
C GLU A 49 12.12 -23.36 -8.34
N LEU A 50 12.79 -24.02 -7.39
CA LEU A 50 12.19 -24.49 -6.14
C LEU A 50 11.82 -23.31 -5.22
N GLU A 51 12.71 -22.34 -5.04
CA GLU A 51 12.44 -21.10 -4.30
C GLU A 51 11.25 -20.34 -4.90
N LYS A 52 11.18 -20.27 -6.23
CA LYS A 52 10.05 -19.69 -6.97
C LYS A 52 8.74 -20.44 -6.71
N GLN A 53 8.74 -21.76 -6.72
CA GLN A 53 7.55 -22.57 -6.42
C GLN A 53 7.08 -22.36 -4.97
N GLN A 54 8.01 -22.32 -4.02
CA GLN A 54 7.70 -22.07 -2.60
C GLN A 54 7.10 -20.67 -2.41
N LEU A 55 7.67 -19.64 -3.06
CA LEU A 55 7.13 -18.28 -2.98
C LEU A 55 5.73 -18.16 -3.61
N LEU A 56 5.46 -18.88 -4.71
CA LEU A 56 4.16 -18.93 -5.36
C LEU A 56 3.11 -19.61 -4.47
N GLU A 57 3.47 -20.71 -3.81
CA GLU A 57 2.60 -21.42 -2.86
C GLU A 57 2.26 -20.54 -1.65
N ILE A 58 3.27 -19.87 -1.09
CA ILE A 58 3.13 -18.94 0.02
C ILE A 58 2.17 -17.79 -0.34
N VAL A 59 2.38 -17.12 -1.48
CA VAL A 59 1.54 -16.00 -1.93
C VAL A 59 0.10 -16.45 -2.21
N SER A 60 -0.09 -17.65 -2.78
CA SER A 60 -1.40 -18.25 -3.01
C SER A 60 -2.15 -18.54 -1.71
N HIS A 61 -1.44 -19.08 -0.71
CA HIS A 61 -2.02 -19.37 0.62
C HIS A 61 -2.47 -18.09 1.32
N TYR A 62 -1.64 -17.04 1.28
CA TYR A 62 -2.00 -15.75 1.86
C TYR A 62 -3.19 -15.08 1.13
N TRP A 63 -3.34 -15.27 -0.19
CA TRP A 63 -4.50 -14.71 -0.92
C TRP A 63 -5.83 -15.38 -0.55
N GLN A 64 -5.78 -16.59 0.03
CA GLN A 64 -6.96 -17.28 0.57
C GLN A 64 -7.39 -16.75 1.95
N ILE A 65 -6.60 -15.87 2.56
CA ILE A 65 -7.01 -15.14 3.76
C ILE A 65 -8.07 -14.11 3.31
N GLU A 66 -9.33 -14.38 3.65
CA GLU A 66 -10.52 -13.59 3.31
C GLU A 66 -10.32 -12.07 3.52
N SER A 67 -9.61 -11.69 4.58
CA SER A 67 -9.27 -10.31 4.94
C SER A 67 -8.44 -9.54 3.92
N ILE A 68 -7.60 -10.22 3.10
CA ILE A 68 -6.69 -9.55 2.16
C ILE A 68 -7.42 -9.19 0.88
N GLY A 69 -8.25 -10.09 0.36
CA GLY A 69 -9.08 -9.84 -0.83
C GLY A 69 -10.08 -8.70 -0.65
N GLU A 70 -10.57 -8.50 0.58
CA GLU A 70 -11.44 -7.35 0.90
C GLU A 70 -10.71 -6.01 0.87
N SER A 71 -9.40 -6.00 1.11
CA SER A 71 -8.62 -4.78 1.30
C SER A 71 -7.78 -4.39 0.09
N ILE A 72 -7.36 -5.36 -0.73
CA ILE A 72 -6.36 -5.18 -1.79
C ILE A 72 -6.90 -5.57 -3.17
N LEU A 73 -6.60 -4.74 -4.17
CA LEU A 73 -6.84 -4.97 -5.59
C LEU A 73 -5.60 -5.60 -6.26
N ALA A 74 -5.84 -6.45 -7.26
CA ALA A 74 -4.77 -7.01 -8.09
C ALA A 74 -4.11 -5.95 -9.00
N TRP A 75 -4.88 -4.95 -9.43
CA TRP A 75 -4.45 -3.86 -10.31
C TRP A 75 -4.61 -2.52 -9.62
N PRO A 76 -3.72 -1.54 -9.88
CA PRO A 76 -3.90 -0.21 -9.34
C PRO A 76 -5.14 0.43 -9.95
N SER A 77 -5.97 1.02 -9.11
CA SER A 77 -7.02 1.93 -9.55
C SER A 77 -6.43 3.24 -10.09
N ASP A 78 -7.30 4.06 -10.67
CA ASP A 78 -6.98 5.44 -10.97
C ASP A 78 -6.48 6.19 -9.73
N TYR A 79 -5.61 7.17 -9.99
CA TYR A 79 -5.04 7.99 -8.94
C TYR A 79 -6.08 8.99 -8.44
N PHE A 80 -6.32 8.97 -7.14
CA PHE A 80 -7.10 9.98 -6.43
C PHE A 80 -6.28 10.53 -5.27
N LYS A 81 -6.31 11.85 -5.09
CA LYS A 81 -5.59 12.48 -3.98
C LYS A 81 -6.31 12.17 -2.66
N ILE A 82 -5.78 11.20 -1.91
CA ILE A 82 -6.32 10.81 -0.59
C ILE A 82 -5.67 11.61 0.55
N PHE A 83 -4.38 11.92 0.45
CA PHE A 83 -3.67 12.62 1.52
C PHE A 83 -3.88 14.15 1.39
N PRO A 84 -4.58 14.80 2.34
CA PRO A 84 -4.75 16.24 2.36
C PRO A 84 -3.43 16.94 2.71
N GLN A 85 -3.33 18.24 2.42
CA GLN A 85 -2.15 19.02 2.78
C GLN A 85 -1.98 19.15 4.30
N ASP A 86 -3.08 19.18 5.05
CA ASP A 86 -3.05 19.26 6.52
C ASP A 86 -2.32 18.09 7.16
N TYR A 87 -2.48 16.88 6.63
CA TYR A 87 -1.71 15.71 7.10
C TYR A 87 -0.20 15.97 7.06
N TYR A 88 0.29 16.56 5.97
CA TYR A 88 1.71 16.86 5.84
C TYR A 88 2.14 18.08 6.66
N ARG A 89 1.28 19.09 6.79
CA ARG A 89 1.54 20.26 7.64
C ARG A 89 1.71 19.88 9.10
N GLU A 90 0.85 19.00 9.62
CA GLU A 90 0.97 18.51 10.99
C GLU A 90 2.26 17.71 11.21
N ILE A 91 2.67 16.87 10.25
CA ILE A 91 3.97 16.18 10.33
C ILE A 91 5.12 17.19 10.42
N TYR A 92 5.11 18.23 9.59
CA TYR A 92 6.16 19.26 9.61
C TYR A 92 6.15 20.03 10.93
N ARG A 93 4.96 20.43 11.42
CA ARG A 93 4.79 21.13 12.70
C ARG A 93 5.37 20.34 13.86
N LEU A 94 5.01 19.06 13.99
CA LEU A 94 5.48 18.20 15.08
C LEU A 94 6.98 17.92 15.03
N HIS A 95 7.61 18.03 13.85
CA HIS A 95 9.05 17.92 13.68
C HIS A 95 9.78 19.27 13.71
N LYS A 96 9.07 20.38 13.86
CA LYS A 96 9.63 21.75 13.81
C LYS A 96 10.36 22.03 12.50
N TRP A 97 9.86 21.50 11.38
CA TRP A 97 10.36 21.79 10.05
C TRP A 97 9.70 23.04 9.48
N GLU A 98 10.40 23.73 8.57
CA GLU A 98 9.84 24.87 7.83
C GLU A 98 8.69 24.41 6.92
N ILE A 99 7.52 25.05 7.07
CA ILE A 99 6.30 24.68 6.34
C ILE A 99 6.18 25.58 5.10
N PRO A 100 6.33 25.06 3.88
CA PRO A 100 6.06 25.83 2.67
C PRO A 100 4.55 26.01 2.46
N ASP A 101 4.17 27.02 1.67
CA ASP A 101 2.76 27.29 1.31
C ASP A 101 2.07 26.06 0.69
N VAL A 102 2.80 25.33 -0.16
CA VAL A 102 2.37 24.08 -0.78
C VAL A 102 3.44 23.02 -0.60
N ILE A 103 3.11 21.92 0.06
CA ILE A 103 4.03 20.80 0.27
C ILE A 103 3.94 19.86 -0.94
N SER A 104 4.72 20.15 -1.99
CA SER A 104 4.91 19.28 -3.16
C SER A 104 5.93 18.17 -2.86
N ASP A 105 7.10 18.56 -2.37
CA ASP A 105 8.24 17.69 -2.11
C ASP A 105 8.39 17.45 -0.62
N LYS A 106 8.69 16.20 -0.27
CA LYS A 106 8.66 15.72 1.11
C LYS A 106 9.95 15.00 1.41
N PRO A 107 10.53 15.18 2.61
CA PRO A 107 11.63 14.36 3.08
C PRO A 107 11.27 12.87 2.96
N TRP A 108 12.23 12.06 2.52
CA TRP A 108 12.05 10.61 2.31
C TRP A 108 11.48 9.88 3.54
N ILE A 109 11.81 10.38 4.73
CA ILE A 109 11.36 9.84 6.03
C ILE A 109 9.84 9.91 6.20
N VAL A 110 9.14 10.85 5.54
CA VAL A 110 7.67 10.99 5.61
C VAL A 110 6.98 9.74 5.07
N GLY A 111 7.59 9.03 4.11
CA GLY A 111 7.09 7.75 3.63
C GLY A 111 7.13 6.65 4.71
N LYS A 112 8.14 6.66 5.58
CA LYS A 112 8.22 5.75 6.72
C LYS A 112 7.17 6.08 7.77
N TYR A 113 7.01 7.36 8.09
CA TYR A 113 5.96 7.80 9.01
C TYR A 113 4.57 7.42 8.51
N THR A 114 4.30 7.59 7.22
CA THR A 114 3.00 7.21 6.66
C THR A 114 2.73 5.71 6.74
N ASN A 115 3.76 4.86 6.59
CA ASN A 115 3.59 3.43 6.81
C ASN A 115 3.17 3.11 8.24
N GLU A 116 3.83 3.73 9.22
CA GLU A 116 3.58 3.49 10.64
C GLU A 116 2.26 4.08 11.13
N ILE A 117 1.98 5.32 10.73
CA ILE A 117 0.85 6.11 11.19
C ILE A 117 -0.44 5.73 10.45
N ILE A 118 -0.36 5.14 9.25
CA ILE A 118 -1.57 4.83 8.47
C ILE A 118 -1.65 3.34 8.14
N TYR A 119 -0.65 2.79 7.46
CA TYR A 119 -0.76 1.43 6.93
C TYR A 119 -0.68 0.32 8.01
N TYR A 120 -0.04 0.55 9.15
CA TYR A 120 0.00 -0.42 10.26
C TYR A 120 -1.33 -0.60 10.99
N ARG A 121 -2.38 0.11 10.58
CA ARG A 121 -3.71 0.07 11.21
C ARG A 121 -4.68 -0.79 10.41
N PHE A 122 -4.24 -1.21 9.23
CA PHE A 122 -4.79 -2.38 8.57
C PHE A 122 -4.27 -3.65 9.25
N SER A 123 -4.76 -4.82 8.81
CA SER A 123 -4.20 -6.09 9.24
C SER A 123 -2.70 -6.17 8.88
N HIS A 124 -1.93 -6.92 9.67
CA HIS A 124 -0.47 -6.92 9.58
C HIS A 124 0.07 -7.41 8.22
N GLU A 125 -0.75 -8.11 7.45
CA GLU A 125 -0.47 -8.64 6.12
C GLU A 125 -0.58 -7.57 5.03
N VAL A 126 -1.42 -6.54 5.20
CA VAL A 126 -1.76 -5.61 4.12
C VAL A 126 -0.54 -4.87 3.57
N LEU A 127 0.30 -4.28 4.44
CA LEU A 127 1.48 -3.55 3.96
C LEU A 127 2.54 -4.45 3.29
N PRO A 128 2.90 -5.62 3.85
CA PRO A 128 3.70 -6.61 3.14
C PRO A 128 3.15 -6.94 1.74
N PHE A 129 1.85 -7.23 1.63
CA PHE A 129 1.22 -7.52 0.34
C PHE A 129 1.30 -6.36 -0.65
N LEU A 130 0.98 -5.14 -0.19
CA LEU A 130 1.11 -3.92 -0.99
C LEU A 130 2.54 -3.71 -1.51
N ARG A 131 3.57 -4.12 -0.76
CA ARG A 131 4.98 -4.03 -1.20
C ARG A 131 5.34 -5.08 -2.25
N ILE A 132 4.74 -6.26 -2.18
CA ILE A 132 4.92 -7.35 -3.16
C ILE A 132 4.29 -6.96 -4.49
N ILE A 133 3.03 -6.51 -4.49
CA ILE A 133 2.29 -6.17 -5.71
C ILE A 133 2.70 -4.81 -6.31
N ASN A 134 3.24 -3.91 -5.48
CA ASN A 134 3.75 -2.61 -5.90
C ASN A 134 5.24 -2.47 -5.47
N PRO A 135 6.15 -3.19 -6.15
CA PRO A 135 7.57 -3.15 -5.84
C PRO A 135 8.21 -1.82 -6.27
N TYR A 136 9.41 -1.56 -5.75
CA TYR A 136 10.22 -0.43 -6.21
C TYR A 136 10.69 -0.67 -7.65
N LYS A 137 10.51 0.32 -8.53
CA LYS A 137 11.15 0.33 -9.86
C LYS A 137 12.62 0.73 -9.77
N ILE A 138 12.89 1.69 -8.89
CA ILE A 138 14.23 2.12 -8.49
C ILE A 138 14.19 2.38 -6.97
N PRO A 139 15.34 2.39 -6.26
CA PRO A 139 15.36 2.62 -4.82
C PRO A 139 14.53 3.84 -4.40
N GLY A 140 13.52 3.62 -3.57
CA GLY A 140 12.65 4.69 -3.06
C GLY A 140 11.50 5.12 -3.99
N LYS A 141 11.44 4.68 -5.25
CA LYS A 141 10.38 5.05 -6.20
C LYS A 141 9.59 3.84 -6.69
N ARG A 142 8.27 3.91 -6.47
CA ARG A 142 7.28 2.97 -7.02
C ARG A 142 6.60 3.58 -8.23
N GLU A 143 6.10 2.74 -9.11
CA GLU A 143 5.29 3.18 -10.25
C GLU A 143 3.98 3.83 -9.79
N TYR A 144 3.27 3.14 -8.91
CA TYR A 144 1.99 3.58 -8.37
C TYR A 144 2.10 3.84 -6.87
N LYS A 145 1.08 4.48 -6.30
CA LYS A 145 0.95 4.63 -4.84
C LYS A 145 0.24 3.41 -4.25
N HIS A 146 0.57 3.04 -3.02
CA HIS A 146 -0.05 1.88 -2.36
C HIS A 146 -1.58 1.99 -2.26
N HIS A 147 -2.13 3.18 -2.03
CA HIS A 147 -3.58 3.38 -1.95
C HIS A 147 -4.34 3.12 -3.25
N GLN A 148 -3.65 3.10 -4.41
CA GLN A 148 -4.26 2.71 -5.68
C GLN A 148 -4.59 1.21 -5.71
N TYR A 149 -3.88 0.39 -4.94
CA TYR A 149 -4.16 -1.03 -4.81
C TYR A 149 -5.12 -1.35 -3.67
N LEU A 150 -5.76 -0.37 -3.05
CA LEU A 150 -6.77 -0.63 -2.02
C LEU A 150 -8.15 -0.73 -2.66
N THR A 151 -9.04 -1.54 -2.10
CA THR A 151 -10.46 -1.52 -2.47
C THR A 151 -11.12 -0.20 -2.04
N ASP A 152 -12.32 0.10 -2.54
CA ASP A 152 -13.06 1.31 -2.13
C ASP A 152 -13.30 1.36 -0.62
N GLY A 153 -13.71 0.24 -0.02
CA GLY A 153 -13.91 0.13 1.43
C GLY A 153 -12.61 0.38 2.21
N ALA A 154 -11.48 -0.18 1.74
CA ALA A 154 -10.19 0.06 2.35
C ALA A 154 -9.69 1.51 2.16
N ARG A 155 -10.01 2.18 1.05
CA ARG A 155 -9.72 3.62 0.85
C ARG A 155 -10.53 4.52 1.78
N ILE A 156 -11.78 4.15 2.08
CA ILE A 156 -12.60 4.87 3.07
C ILE A 156 -11.96 4.73 4.45
N LYS A 157 -11.58 3.51 4.87
CA LYS A 157 -10.84 3.28 6.12
C LYS A 157 -9.51 4.03 6.16
N LEU A 158 -8.76 4.04 5.06
CA LEU A 158 -7.52 4.81 4.91
C LEU A 158 -7.77 6.30 5.21
N SER A 159 -8.83 6.86 4.64
CA SER A 159 -9.20 8.27 4.85
C SER A 159 -9.59 8.55 6.31
N GLN A 160 -10.28 7.62 6.96
CA GLN A 160 -10.58 7.71 8.40
C GLN A 160 -9.30 7.73 9.23
N PHE A 161 -8.37 6.80 9.00
CA PHE A 161 -7.08 6.79 9.71
C PHE A 161 -6.25 8.06 9.47
N ILE A 162 -6.35 8.67 8.29
CA ILE A 162 -5.69 9.95 7.99
C ILE A 162 -6.32 11.08 8.82
N ASN A 163 -7.64 11.16 8.86
CA ASN A 163 -8.35 12.20 9.64
C ASN A 163 -8.11 12.04 11.14
N ASP A 164 -8.22 10.81 11.65
CA ASP A 164 -7.93 10.49 13.05
C ASP A 164 -6.48 10.86 13.41
N ALA A 165 -5.53 10.61 12.50
CA ALA A 165 -4.15 11.01 12.69
C ALA A 165 -3.98 12.53 12.73
N ILE A 166 -4.66 13.27 11.84
CA ILE A 166 -4.61 14.75 11.83
C ILE A 166 -5.14 15.32 13.14
N GLU A 167 -6.29 14.83 13.60
CA GLU A 167 -6.91 15.28 14.85
C GLU A 167 -6.01 14.98 16.05
N GLU A 168 -5.46 13.77 16.10
CA GLU A 168 -4.54 13.39 17.16
C GLU A 168 -3.25 14.22 17.12
N MET A 169 -2.67 14.48 15.94
CA MET A 169 -1.48 15.33 15.82
C MET A 169 -1.73 16.73 16.37
N LYS A 170 -2.90 17.33 16.11
CA LYS A 170 -3.27 18.67 16.62
C LYS A 170 -3.28 18.77 18.14
N ASN A 171 -3.54 17.67 18.84
CA ASN A 171 -3.55 17.61 20.31
C ASN A 171 -2.14 17.48 20.92
N HIS A 172 -1.10 17.44 20.10
CA HIS A 172 0.28 17.22 20.53
C HIS A 172 1.21 18.32 20.03
N GLU A 173 2.28 18.58 20.80
CA GLU A 173 3.31 19.57 20.48
C GLU A 173 4.54 18.97 19.77
N ASP A 174 4.81 17.69 19.99
CA ASP A 174 5.97 16.99 19.43
C ASP A 174 5.61 15.63 18.82
N TRP A 175 6.45 15.17 17.89
CA TRP A 175 6.21 13.93 17.17
C TRP A 175 6.18 12.68 18.05
N ASN A 176 7.00 12.63 19.11
CA ASN A 176 7.12 11.42 19.93
C ASN A 176 5.90 11.22 20.81
N SER A 177 5.40 12.29 21.45
CA SER A 177 4.18 12.21 22.26
C SER A 177 2.98 11.79 21.41
N PHE A 178 2.75 12.44 20.27
CA PHE A 178 1.73 12.03 19.29
C PHE A 178 1.86 10.56 18.93
N ARG A 179 3.06 10.13 18.55
CA ARG A 179 3.30 8.78 18.07
C ARG A 179 3.01 7.73 19.15
N ILE A 180 3.38 8.00 20.40
CA ILE A 180 3.11 7.13 21.54
C ILE A 180 1.59 6.92 21.70
N ASP A 181 0.84 8.02 21.83
CA ASP A 181 -0.57 7.93 22.17
C ASP A 181 -1.43 7.45 21.00
N TYR A 182 -1.08 7.86 19.79
CA TYR A 182 -1.74 7.36 18.58
C TYR A 182 -1.48 5.87 18.36
N CYS A 183 -0.27 5.36 18.59
CA CYS A 183 -0.02 3.92 18.47
C CYS A 183 -0.69 3.09 19.58
N LYS A 184 -0.75 3.61 20.83
CA LYS A 184 -1.53 2.98 21.91
C LYS A 184 -3.01 2.85 21.56
N LYS A 185 -3.62 3.91 21.02
CA LYS A 185 -5.04 3.96 20.62
C LYS A 185 -5.43 2.81 19.67
N TYR A 186 -4.55 2.47 18.73
CA TYR A 186 -4.78 1.37 17.76
C TYR A 186 -4.11 0.06 18.14
N LYS A 187 -3.52 -0.06 19.34
CA LYS A 187 -2.77 -1.24 19.79
C LYS A 187 -1.65 -1.66 18.82
N VAL A 188 -1.02 -0.68 18.17
CA VAL A 188 0.11 -0.90 17.25
C VAL A 188 1.41 -0.78 18.04
N PRO A 189 2.36 -1.73 17.91
CA PRO A 189 3.64 -1.63 18.60
C PRO A 189 4.46 -0.46 18.04
N TYR A 190 5.14 0.27 18.93
CA TYR A 190 6.03 1.37 18.57
C TYR A 190 7.35 1.27 19.35
N GLN A 191 8.45 1.68 18.72
CA GLN A 191 9.77 1.76 19.35
C GLN A 191 10.20 3.22 19.46
N LEU A 192 10.52 3.69 20.67
CA LEU A 192 11.09 5.04 20.84
C LEU A 192 12.53 5.06 20.32
N ARG A 193 12.88 6.08 19.53
CA ARG A 193 14.29 6.38 19.29
C ARG A 193 14.84 7.01 20.55
N LEU A 194 15.68 6.28 21.27
CA LEU A 194 16.56 6.88 22.26
C LEU A 194 17.56 7.74 21.50
N ILE A 195 17.38 9.06 21.55
CA ILE A 195 18.41 9.99 21.12
C ILE A 195 19.37 10.07 22.31
N PHE A 196 20.53 9.41 22.20
CA PHE A 196 21.63 9.69 23.11
C PHE A 196 22.12 11.11 22.76
N ALA A 197 21.98 12.01 23.73
CA ALA A 197 22.46 13.39 23.66
C ALA A 197 24.00 13.43 23.67
#